data_AF-A0A953H7Q3-F1
#
_entry.id   AF-A0A953H7Q3-F1
#
_cell.length_a   1.000
_cell.length_b   1.000
_cell.length_c   1.000
_cell.angle_alpha   90.00
_cell.angle_beta   90.00
_cell.angle_gamma   90.00
#
_symmetry.space_group_name_H-M   'P 1'
#
loop_
_entity.id
_entity.type
_entity.pdbx_description
1 polymer ?
#
loop_
_entity_poly.entity_id
_entity_poly.type
_entity_poly.pdbx_seq_one_letter_code
_entity_poly.pdbx_strand_id
1 'polypeptide(L)'
;MSIKSLPFFDTWRHLFFIFPFWATGAALFFHYISSVVKRESYQWIPYAVALLGLLPEIWWTLTTTPYQHVYFNQFVGGIAGANGRYDLDYYQTSNREMAQWLIKNAEKKT
;
A
#
# COMPACT_ATOMS: atom_id res chain seq x y z
N MET A 1 25.89 18.40 -8.41
CA MET A 1 25.51 17.00 -8.72
C MET A 1 24.42 17.07 -9.78
N SER A 2 24.75 16.69 -11.02
CA SER A 2 23.87 16.85 -12.19
C SER A 2 22.76 15.80 -12.14
N ILE A 3 21.52 16.23 -11.87
CA ILE A 3 20.35 15.37 -11.99
C ILE A 3 19.86 15.55 -13.43
N LYS A 4 20.13 14.54 -14.28
CA LYS A 4 19.42 14.40 -15.55
C LYS A 4 17.92 14.35 -15.24
N SER A 5 17.17 15.32 -15.75
CA SER A 5 15.71 15.31 -15.77
C SER A 5 15.23 14.19 -16.68
N LEU A 6 15.25 12.95 -16.18
CA LEU A 6 14.42 11.89 -16.73
C LEU A 6 12.97 12.38 -16.63
N PRO A 7 12.12 12.19 -17.65
CA PRO A 7 10.71 12.51 -17.54
C PRO A 7 10.20 11.79 -16.30
N PHE A 8 9.83 12.59 -15.31
CA PHE A 8 9.58 12.18 -13.95
C PHE A 8 8.54 11.06 -13.99
N PHE A 9 8.96 9.82 -13.74
CA PHE A 9 8.06 8.78 -13.26
C PHE A 9 7.71 9.11 -11.80
N ASP A 10 7.22 10.33 -11.56
CA ASP A 10 6.78 10.77 -10.25
C ASP A 10 5.43 10.18 -9.95
N THR A 11 5.17 9.95 -8.66
CA THR A 11 3.85 9.54 -8.18
C THR A 11 3.40 8.18 -8.76
N TRP A 12 2.11 7.87 -8.61
CA TRP A 12 1.47 6.60 -8.95
C TRP A 12 1.07 6.47 -10.43
N ARG A 13 1.35 7.48 -11.27
CA ARG A 13 0.78 7.55 -12.63
C ARG A 13 1.25 6.41 -13.54
N HIS A 14 2.46 5.90 -13.33
CA HIS A 14 2.99 4.76 -14.06
C HIS A 14 2.25 3.46 -13.77
N LEU A 15 1.63 3.34 -12.58
CA LEU A 15 0.85 2.15 -12.20
C LEU A 15 -0.44 2.04 -13.00
N PHE A 16 -1.00 3.16 -13.49
CA PHE A 16 -2.21 3.14 -14.32
C PHE A 16 -2.01 2.40 -15.64
N PHE A 17 -0.80 2.38 -16.20
CA PHE A 17 -0.50 1.62 -17.41
C PHE A 17 -0.45 0.11 -17.16
N ILE A 18 -0.09 -0.31 -15.94
CA ILE A 18 0.02 -1.71 -15.56
C ILE A 18 -1.35 -2.26 -15.12
N PHE A 19 -2.22 -1.41 -14.59
CA PHE A 19 -3.49 -1.79 -13.99
C PHE A 19 -4.39 -2.68 -14.88
N PRO A 20 -4.58 -2.40 -16.19
CA PRO A 20 -5.39 -3.27 -17.06
C PRO A 20 -4.84 -4.70 -17.18
N PHE A 21 -3.52 -4.85 -17.22
CA PHE A 21 -2.86 -6.15 -17.29
C PHE A 21 -3.02 -6.93 -15.98
N TRP A 22 -2.95 -6.25 -14.84
CA TRP A 22 -3.22 -6.87 -13.54
C TRP A 22 -4.69 -7.28 -13.40
N ALA A 23 -5.63 -6.43 -13.81
CA ALA A 23 -7.05 -6.73 -13.73
C ALA A 23 -7.43 -7.94 -14.62
N THR A 24 -6.96 -7.96 -15.87
CA THR A 24 -7.17 -9.09 -16.78
C THR A 24 -6.45 -10.36 -16.31
N GLY A 25 -5.21 -10.23 -15.83
CA GLY A 25 -4.45 -11.34 -15.24
C GLY A 25 -5.13 -11.94 -14.01
N ALA A 26 -5.69 -11.11 -13.13
CA ALA A 26 -6.47 -11.58 -11.97
C ALA A 26 -7.73 -12.34 -12.41
N ALA A 27 -8.48 -11.82 -13.39
CA ALA A 27 -9.65 -12.52 -13.93
C ALA A 27 -9.28 -13.89 -14.52
N LEU A 28 -8.20 -13.95 -15.31
CA LEU A 28 -7.68 -15.20 -15.87
C LEU A 28 -7.20 -16.16 -14.78
N PHE A 29 -6.55 -15.66 -13.73
CA PHE A 29 -6.12 -16.47 -12.59
C PHE A 29 -7.30 -17.15 -11.90
N PHE A 30 -8.36 -16.40 -11.59
CA PHE A 30 -9.57 -16.97 -10.97
C PHE A 30 -10.32 -17.92 -11.91
N HIS A 31 -10.35 -17.64 -13.21
CA HIS A 31 -10.90 -18.56 -14.20
C HIS A 31 -10.09 -19.87 -14.29
N TYR A 32 -8.76 -19.77 -14.26
CA TYR A 32 -7.89 -20.93 -14.31
C TYR A 32 -7.99 -21.76 -13.02
N ILE A 33 -7.98 -21.12 -11.85
CA ILE A 33 -7.98 -21.84 -10.58
C ILE A 33 -9.28 -22.64 -10.36
N SER A 34 -10.42 -22.12 -10.84
CA SER A 34 -11.69 -22.85 -10.83
C SER A 34 -11.66 -24.06 -11.77
N SER A 35 -10.95 -23.99 -12.89
CA SER A 35 -10.76 -25.13 -13.81
C SER A 35 -9.83 -26.22 -13.24
N VAL A 36 -8.88 -25.86 -12.37
CA VAL A 36 -7.97 -26.80 -11.70
C VAL A 36 -8.69 -27.52 -10.55
N VAL A 37 -9.53 -26.81 -9.80
CA VAL A 37 -10.31 -27.37 -8.68
C VAL A 37 -11.58 -28.05 -9.20
N LYS A 38 -11.42 -29.30 -9.64
CA LYS A 38 -12.51 -30.10 -10.25
C LYS A 38 -13.64 -30.50 -9.29
N ARG A 39 -13.41 -30.46 -7.97
CA ARG A 39 -14.43 -30.78 -6.98
C ARG A 39 -15.20 -29.52 -6.61
N GLU A 40 -16.49 -29.51 -6.92
CA GLU A 40 -17.43 -28.42 -6.59
C GLU A 40 -17.35 -28.00 -5.11
N SER A 41 -17.21 -28.96 -4.19
CA SER A 41 -17.10 -28.69 -2.75
C SER A 41 -15.86 -27.91 -2.33
N TYR A 42 -14.85 -27.76 -3.19
CA TYR A 42 -13.60 -27.05 -2.92
C TYR A 42 -13.42 -25.78 -3.75
N GLN A 43 -14.33 -25.47 -4.67
CA GLN A 43 -14.22 -24.28 -5.52
C GLN A 43 -14.26 -22.96 -4.72
N TRP A 44 -14.83 -22.95 -3.51
CA TRP A 44 -14.85 -21.79 -2.63
C TRP A 44 -13.50 -21.49 -1.96
N ILE A 45 -12.61 -22.49 -1.85
CA ILE A 45 -11.35 -22.38 -1.08
C ILE A 45 -10.44 -21.26 -1.59
N PRO A 46 -10.17 -21.11 -2.90
CA PRO A 46 -9.32 -20.03 -3.41
C PRO A 46 -9.85 -18.64 -3.03
N TYR A 47 -11.17 -18.44 -3.06
CA TYR A 47 -11.80 -17.18 -2.68
C TYR A 47 -11.68 -16.92 -1.18
N ALA A 48 -11.85 -17.96 -0.34
CA ALA A 48 -11.65 -17.84 1.10
C ALA A 48 -10.19 -17.51 1.46
N VAL A 49 -9.21 -18.16 0.80
CA VAL A 49 -7.79 -17.86 0.99
C VAL A 49 -7.48 -16.43 0.56
N ALA A 50 -8.02 -15.96 -0.57
CA ALA A 50 -7.86 -14.58 -1.01
C ALA A 50 -8.44 -13.59 0.01
N LEU A 51 -9.64 -13.85 0.54
CA LEU A 51 -10.28 -13.01 1.55
C LEU A 51 -9.49 -12.99 2.86
N LEU A 52 -9.02 -14.15 3.33
CA LEU A 52 -8.18 -14.26 4.54
C LEU A 52 -6.87 -13.48 4.38
N GLY A 53 -6.25 -13.53 3.19
CA GLY A 53 -5.03 -12.78 2.88
C GLY A 53 -5.20 -11.26 2.93
N LEU A 54 -6.43 -10.75 2.74
CA LEU A 54 -6.74 -9.32 2.79
C LEU A 54 -7.04 -8.81 4.21
N LEU A 55 -7.29 -9.69 5.19
CA LEU A 55 -7.67 -9.27 6.55
C LEU A 55 -6.64 -8.35 7.23
N PRO A 56 -5.32 -8.58 7.15
CA PRO A 56 -4.33 -7.68 7.76
C PRO A 56 -4.38 -6.27 7.15
N GLU A 57 -4.60 -6.18 5.85
CA GLU A 57 -4.69 -4.92 5.09
C GLU A 57 -5.95 -4.14 5.46
N ILE A 58 -7.08 -4.84 5.56
CA ILE A 58 -8.35 -4.26 6.00
C ILE A 58 -8.19 -3.72 7.42
N TRP A 59 -7.60 -4.50 8.32
CA TRP A 59 -7.34 -4.08 9.69
C TRP A 59 -6.46 -2.83 9.76
N TRP A 60 -5.37 -2.79 8.99
CA TRP A 60 -4.50 -1.63 8.89
C TRP A 60 -5.25 -0.39 8.40
N THR A 61 -6.03 -0.53 7.33
CA THR A 61 -6.80 0.55 6.71
C THR A 61 -7.77 1.17 7.70
N LEU A 62 -8.48 0.34 8.47
CA LEU A 62 -9.45 0.80 9.46
C LEU A 62 -8.78 1.52 10.64
N THR A 63 -7.69 0.97 11.15
CA THR A 63 -6.99 1.52 12.33
C THR A 63 -6.17 2.77 12.03
N THR A 64 -5.74 2.96 10.78
CA THR A 64 -4.85 4.05 10.37
C THR A 64 -5.60 5.17 9.66
N THR A 65 -6.94 5.18 9.65
CA THR A 65 -7.71 6.27 9.03
C THR A 65 -7.42 7.59 9.75
N PRO A 66 -7.07 8.70 9.05
CA PRO A 66 -7.11 8.95 7.59
C PRO A 66 -5.77 8.81 6.84
N TYR A 67 -4.76 8.17 7.44
CA TYR A 67 -3.39 8.03 6.92
C TYR A 67 -3.13 6.68 6.23
N GLN A 68 -4.11 6.12 5.52
CA GLN A 68 -3.93 4.77 4.94
C GLN A 68 -2.86 4.73 3.83
N HIS A 69 -2.56 5.87 3.21
CA HIS A 69 -1.59 5.98 2.11
C HIS A 69 -0.13 5.79 2.56
N VAL A 70 0.17 5.85 3.86
CA VAL A 70 1.53 5.58 4.38
C VAL A 70 1.75 4.09 4.70
N TYR A 71 0.92 3.20 4.16
CA TYR A 71 1.05 1.77 4.38
C TYR A 71 2.34 1.20 3.79
N PHE A 72 3.01 0.36 4.59
CA PHE A 72 4.09 -0.52 4.14
C PHE A 72 3.81 -1.94 4.61
N ASN A 73 4.02 -2.89 3.70
CA ASN A 73 3.75 -4.28 4.01
C ASN A 73 4.69 -4.84 5.09
N GLN A 74 4.19 -5.85 5.80
CA GLN A 74 4.93 -6.46 6.90
C GLN A 74 6.19 -7.20 6.43
N PHE A 75 6.28 -7.61 5.16
CA PHE A 75 7.50 -8.25 4.62
C PHE A 75 8.69 -7.27 4.57
N VAL A 76 8.44 -5.97 4.43
CA VAL A 76 9.46 -4.91 4.52
C VAL A 76 9.74 -4.51 5.98
N GLY A 77 8.94 -4.99 6.95
CA GLY A 77 8.99 -4.58 8.36
C GLY A 77 8.08 -3.40 8.69
N GLY A 78 7.05 -3.16 7.89
CA GLY A 78 6.12 -2.05 8.07
C GLY A 78 6.79 -0.68 7.92
N ILE A 79 6.19 0.35 8.52
CA ILE A 79 6.71 1.73 8.48
C ILE A 79 8.14 1.78 9.04
N ALA A 80 8.43 1.05 10.11
CA ALA A 80 9.75 1.02 10.74
C ALA A 80 10.83 0.47 9.80
N GLY A 81 10.53 -0.62 9.08
CA GLY A 81 11.46 -1.20 8.11
C GLY A 81 11.57 -0.42 6.81
N ALA A 82 10.58 0.41 6.49
CA ALA A 82 10.61 1.33 5.35
C ALA A 82 11.34 2.65 5.65
N ASN A 83 11.46 3.02 6.92
CA ASN A 83 12.10 4.25 7.35
C ASN A 83 13.56 4.31 6.87
N GLY A 84 13.94 5.43 6.25
CA GLY A 84 15.28 5.64 5.66
C GLY A 84 15.52 4.89 4.35
N ARG A 85 14.58 4.06 3.88
CA ARG A 85 14.65 3.36 2.58
C ARG A 85 13.66 3.91 1.55
N TYR A 86 12.54 4.43 2.03
CA TYR A 86 11.45 4.98 1.22
C TYR A 86 10.98 6.32 1.79
N ASP A 87 10.29 7.10 0.96
CA ASP A 87 9.54 8.25 1.42
C ASP A 87 8.22 7.76 2.07
N LEU A 88 8.09 8.00 3.38
CA LEU A 88 7.00 7.44 4.18
C LEU A 88 5.68 8.21 4.01
N ASP A 89 5.73 9.54 3.85
CA ASP A 89 4.55 10.41 3.68
C ASP A 89 4.74 11.32 2.47
N TYR A 90 4.67 10.70 1.30
CA TYR A 90 4.83 11.37 0.00
C TYR A 90 3.91 12.59 -0.17
N TYR A 91 2.68 12.53 0.33
CA TYR A 91 1.71 13.63 0.26
C TYR A 91 1.82 14.62 1.42
N GLN A 92 2.73 14.38 2.37
CA GLN A 92 3.02 15.27 3.50
C GLN A 92 1.77 15.62 4.34
N THR A 93 0.80 14.73 4.37
CA THR A 93 -0.49 14.95 5.03
C THR A 93 -0.34 15.07 6.55
N SER A 94 0.69 14.46 7.13
CA SER A 94 0.99 14.49 8.56
C SER A 94 1.67 15.78 9.02
N ASN A 95 2.20 16.60 8.09
CA ASN A 95 3.02 17.78 8.43
C ASN A 95 2.27 18.81 9.27
N ARG A 96 0.96 18.99 9.03
CA ARG A 96 0.15 19.93 9.81
C ARG A 96 0.05 19.51 11.27
N GLU A 97 -0.22 18.24 11.52
CA GLU A 97 -0.32 17.71 12.88
C GLU A 97 1.04 17.74 13.58
N MET A 98 2.11 17.38 12.88
CA MET A 98 3.48 17.51 13.37
C MET A 98 3.79 18.95 13.77
N ALA A 99 3.46 19.93 12.92
CA ALA A 99 3.70 21.35 13.22
C ALA A 99 2.92 21.83 14.45
N GLN A 100 1.65 21.42 14.58
CA GLN A 100 0.83 21.74 15.76
C GLN A 100 1.39 21.10 17.03
N TRP A 101 1.84 19.85 16.94
CA TRP A 101 2.50 19.16 18.05
C TRP A 101 3.79 19.87 18.45
N LEU A 102 4.62 20.29 17.49
CA LEU A 102 5.85 21.03 17.74
C LEU A 102 5.57 22.37 18.44
N ILE A 103 4.59 23.15 17.98
CA ILE A 103 4.23 24.43 18.62
C ILE A 103 3.82 24.22 20.09
N LYS A 104 3.15 23.12 20.39
CA LYS A 104 2.67 22.80 21.75
C LYS A 104 3.77 22.26 22.67
N ASN A 105 4.76 21.55 22.14
CA ASN A 105 5.72 20.77 22.95
C ASN A 105 7.17 21.24 22.80
N ALA A 106 7.50 22.08 21.82
CA ALA A 106 8.84 22.63 21.70
C ALA A 106 9.05 23.69 22.78
N GLU A 107 10.13 23.56 23.55
CA GLU A 107 10.58 24.62 24.42
C GLU A 107 10.89 25.86 23.57
N LYS A 108 10.32 27.01 23.94
CA LYS A 108 10.78 28.29 23.42
C LYS A 108 12.23 28.45 23.86
N LYS A 109 13.17 28.13 22.99
CA LYS A 109 14.53 28.68 23.08
C LYS A 109 14.39 30.20 22.92
N THR A 110 14.46 30.90 24.05
CA THR A 110 14.69 32.35 24.16
C THR A 110 15.93 32.76 23.40
#